data_AF-A0A8J7WVG3-F1
#
_entry.id   AF-A0A8J7WVG3-F1
#
_cell.length_a   1.000
_cell.length_b   1.000
_cell.length_c   1.000
_cell.angle_alpha   90.00
_cell.angle_beta   90.00
_cell.angle_gamma   90.00
#
_symmetry.space_group_name_H-M   'P 1'
#
loop_
_entity.id
_entity.type
_entity.pdbx_description
1 polymer ?
#
loop_
_entity_poly.entity_id
_entity_poly.type
_entity_poly.pdbx_seq_one_letter_code
_entity_poly.pdbx_strand_id
1 'polypeptide(L)'
;NIQIRAQGLQLSGVQTWLRAAGQAAKGWEVQGGLDVMAEIGKKIDGILGSWEMAFQEVGGSSGDGHIMAAGLKGNVRGSIKWDSRPQASFFLQSGQGEVLWGTRYANLEQASVSVQGSGEMDPSRGIRFTELQGRIGDFIHLQAGGSLKVSPDQPQWEIEMDESRVQLEPLSAAVQGLLPSGWQVQGRMGWTGSISSAESGPQIRGRFDGNQLSLEVPEAGMELKNWSFDLPVDYCLGQVISTADLPRADTPWGELRPGELKIAAREIDLSTTDIRLAGNSFEIQPSLEIEGKGVRAELGRMQVQLPWTGDWGAEGELILSDLRPSRLMPFGPDNMGRLRGRLQWTASAQKVGTQGRIHGNLFGGEVSIENIGVKRLLEPSRLMQADVSIQGLNLEPLSRSLGIGTITGKLNVDVQKLGIAYGQPVRFHLRAASVPEPKESRRISLQAVNSLSIIGTGQGLSGLGIQMYAGFFEQFPYDRIGLSCVLANDVFSLNGLIREQGVEYIVKRGWTGINVINTNPNNMIAFSDMLDRLERVNAEAE
;
A
#
# COMPACT_ATOMS: atom_id res chain seq x y z
N ASN A 1 20.96 57.07 2.88
CA ASN A 1 20.65 55.74 3.44
C ASN A 1 19.41 55.87 4.29
N ILE A 2 18.44 54.99 4.08
CA ILE A 2 17.19 54.90 4.83
C ILE A 2 17.31 53.67 5.71
N GLN A 3 17.02 53.80 7.00
CA GLN A 3 16.91 52.68 7.92
C GLN A 3 15.46 52.59 8.39
N ILE A 4 14.89 51.40 8.32
CA ILE A 4 13.54 51.10 8.76
C ILE A 4 13.66 50.07 9.88
N ARG A 5 13.08 50.38 11.04
CA ARG A 5 13.00 49.45 12.17
C ARG A 5 11.57 49.46 12.71
N ALA A 6 10.97 48.29 12.76
CA ALA A 6 9.66 48.06 13.35
C ALA A 6 9.76 46.84 14.27
N GLN A 7 9.16 46.94 15.45
CA GLN A 7 9.14 45.86 16.43
C GLN A 7 7.72 45.63 16.93
N GLY A 8 7.36 44.37 17.17
CA GLY A 8 6.05 43.98 17.67
C GLY A 8 4.91 44.21 16.68
N LEU A 9 5.17 44.21 15.37
CA LEU A 9 4.11 44.34 14.38
C LEU A 9 3.17 43.13 14.48
N GLN A 10 1.88 43.39 14.55
CA GLN A 10 0.86 42.34 14.52
C GLN A 10 0.58 41.95 13.07
N LEU A 11 0.78 40.68 12.72
CA LEU A 11 0.58 40.18 11.36
C LEU A 11 -0.86 40.36 10.85
N SER A 12 -1.85 40.30 11.74
CA SER A 12 -3.26 40.60 11.40
C SER A 12 -3.44 42.04 10.88
N GLY A 13 -2.70 43.00 11.44
CA GLY A 13 -2.65 44.38 10.98
C GLY A 13 -1.94 44.52 9.64
N VAL A 14 -0.80 43.84 9.46
CA VAL A 14 -0.05 43.80 8.19
C VAL A 14 -0.91 43.18 7.08
N GLN A 15 -1.63 42.11 7.38
CA GLN A 15 -2.53 41.44 6.45
C GLN A 15 -3.67 42.36 6.00
N THR A 16 -4.24 43.13 6.92
CA THR A 16 -5.27 44.13 6.60
C THR A 16 -4.74 45.17 5.62
N TRP A 17 -3.50 45.64 5.82
CA TRP A 17 -2.85 46.58 4.90
C TRP A 17 -2.56 45.94 3.53
N LEU A 18 -2.04 44.72 3.48
CA LEU A 18 -1.79 43.99 2.23
C LEU A 18 -3.08 43.71 1.46
N ARG A 19 -4.19 43.42 2.15
CA ARG A 19 -5.52 43.28 1.54
C ARG A 19 -5.97 44.59 0.91
N ALA A 20 -5.79 45.72 1.61
CA ALA A 20 -6.09 47.04 1.07
C ALA A 20 -5.22 47.41 -0.15
N ALA A 21 -3.99 46.89 -0.21
CA ALA A 21 -3.07 47.03 -1.35
C ALA A 21 -3.32 46.03 -2.50
N GLY A 22 -4.27 45.10 -2.34
CA GLY A 22 -4.55 44.05 -3.34
C GLY A 22 -3.49 42.94 -3.43
N GLN A 23 -2.58 42.85 -2.46
CA GLN A 23 -1.41 41.96 -2.46
C GLN A 23 -1.52 40.76 -1.50
N ALA A 24 -2.68 40.56 -0.86
CA ALA A 24 -2.89 39.46 0.07
C ALA A 24 -3.53 38.24 -0.61
N ALA A 25 -3.06 37.03 -0.25
CA ALA A 25 -3.74 35.79 -0.60
C ALA A 25 -5.18 35.79 -0.03
N LYS A 26 -6.17 35.64 -0.91
CA LYS A 26 -7.59 35.62 -0.52
C LYS A 26 -7.87 34.40 0.37
N GLY A 27 -8.62 34.58 1.45
CA GLY A 27 -9.09 33.51 2.32
C GLY A 27 -8.14 33.07 3.43
N TRP A 28 -6.88 33.48 3.44
CA TRP A 28 -5.96 33.13 4.54
C TRP A 28 -6.25 33.98 5.78
N GLU A 29 -6.15 33.39 6.96
CA GLU A 29 -6.12 34.11 8.24
C GLU A 29 -4.75 33.91 8.87
N VAL A 30 -4.08 35.01 9.24
CA VAL A 30 -2.72 34.96 9.81
C VAL A 30 -2.65 35.86 11.05
N GLN A 31 -2.02 35.35 12.10
CA GLN A 31 -1.74 36.03 13.35
C GLN A 31 -0.30 35.78 13.79
N GLY A 32 0.19 36.59 14.73
CA GLY A 32 1.55 36.50 15.27
C GLY A 32 2.31 37.82 15.22
N GLY A 33 3.52 37.80 15.76
CA GLY A 33 4.42 38.95 15.82
C GLY A 33 5.44 38.97 14.68
N LEU A 34 5.76 40.16 14.20
CA LEU A 34 6.80 40.41 13.21
C LEU A 34 7.68 41.59 13.63
N ASP A 35 8.98 41.35 13.71
CA ASP A 35 10.00 42.39 13.81
C ASP A 35 10.67 42.54 12.45
N VAL A 36 10.88 43.78 12.01
CA VAL A 36 11.48 44.10 10.72
C VAL A 36 12.60 45.11 10.92
N MET A 37 13.75 44.82 10.35
CA MET A 37 14.86 45.75 10.17
C MET A 37 15.24 45.76 8.70
N ALA A 38 15.27 46.93 8.07
CA ALA A 38 15.70 47.07 6.69
C ALA A 38 16.60 48.28 6.51
N GLU A 39 17.63 48.14 5.71
CA GLU A 39 18.54 49.21 5.35
C GLU A 39 18.57 49.38 3.84
N ILE A 40 18.40 50.61 3.36
CA ILE A 40 18.39 50.94 1.93
C ILE A 40 19.40 52.06 1.70
N GLY A 41 20.46 51.77 0.96
CA GLY A 41 21.49 52.71 0.55
C GLY A 41 21.45 52.99 -0.95
N LYS A 42 21.66 54.25 -1.34
CA LYS A 42 21.89 54.61 -2.75
C LYS A 42 23.39 54.54 -3.04
N LYS A 43 23.79 53.80 -4.08
CA LYS A 43 25.14 53.77 -4.64
C LYS A 43 25.18 54.52 -5.97
N ILE A 44 26.38 54.72 -6.51
CA ILE A 44 26.59 55.40 -7.81
C ILE A 44 25.83 54.67 -8.93
N ASP A 45 25.85 53.33 -8.91
CA ASP A 45 25.28 52.49 -9.98
C ASP A 45 23.93 51.84 -9.62
N GLY A 46 23.27 52.24 -8.53
CA GLY A 46 21.99 51.63 -8.15
C GLY A 46 21.59 51.76 -6.68
N ILE A 47 20.69 50.89 -6.22
CA ILE A 47 20.23 50.79 -4.83
C ILE A 47 20.74 49.49 -4.22
N LEU A 48 21.23 49.54 -2.99
CA LEU A 48 21.54 48.36 -2.19
C LEU A 48 20.59 48.31 -1.00
N GLY A 49 19.82 47.23 -0.89
CA GLY A 49 18.94 46.96 0.23
C GLY A 49 19.35 45.71 0.99
N SER A 50 19.20 45.71 2.30
CA SER A 50 19.23 44.51 3.13
C SER A 50 18.04 44.52 4.07
N TRP A 51 17.54 43.34 4.42
CA TRP A 51 16.48 43.20 5.40
C TRP A 51 16.71 41.98 6.29
N GLU A 52 16.17 42.09 7.50
CA GLU A 52 16.05 41.03 8.48
C GLU A 52 14.65 41.12 9.08
N MET A 53 13.96 39.99 9.10
CA MET A 53 12.63 39.84 9.65
C MET A 53 12.63 38.68 10.63
N ALA A 54 12.18 38.91 11.85
CA ALA A 54 11.98 37.85 12.84
C ALA A 54 10.48 37.69 13.09
N PHE A 55 9.99 36.48 12.95
CA PHE A 55 8.58 36.17 13.19
C PHE A 55 8.44 35.28 14.42
N GLN A 56 7.42 35.57 15.24
CA GLN A 56 7.19 34.92 16.53
C GLN A 56 5.73 34.52 16.66
N GLU A 57 5.49 33.31 17.18
CA GLU A 57 4.15 32.77 17.44
C GLU A 57 3.21 32.91 16.22
N VAL A 58 3.77 32.76 15.01
CA VAL A 58 2.98 32.89 13.79
C VAL A 58 2.08 31.68 13.64
N GLY A 59 0.80 31.94 13.40
CA GLY A 59 -0.18 30.92 13.15
C GLY A 59 -1.22 31.39 12.15
N GLY A 60 -1.92 30.46 11.55
CA GLY A 60 -2.92 30.77 10.55
C GLY A 60 -3.50 29.54 9.87
N SER A 61 -4.53 29.78 9.07
CA SER A 61 -5.18 28.76 8.27
C SER A 61 -5.47 29.26 6.86
N SER A 62 -5.44 28.35 5.89
CA SER A 62 -5.96 28.60 4.55
C SER A 62 -7.47 28.74 4.58
N GLY A 63 -8.04 29.42 3.58
CA GLY A 63 -9.50 29.69 3.53
C GLY A 63 -10.37 28.46 3.33
N ASP A 64 -9.79 27.37 2.85
CA ASP A 64 -10.41 26.04 2.74
C ASP A 64 -10.20 25.18 4.00
N GLY A 65 -9.45 25.67 4.99
CA GLY A 65 -9.12 24.96 6.22
C GLY A 65 -8.19 23.75 6.04
N HIS A 66 -7.69 23.50 4.83
CA HIS A 66 -6.83 22.34 4.58
C HIS A 66 -5.40 22.52 5.07
N ILE A 67 -4.93 23.75 5.23
CA ILE A 67 -3.59 24.06 5.73
C ILE A 67 -3.74 24.88 7.00
N MET A 68 -3.10 24.45 8.07
CA MET A 68 -3.02 25.18 9.33
C MET A 68 -1.57 25.19 9.82
N ALA A 69 -1.18 26.28 10.46
CA ALA A 69 0.09 26.37 11.16
C ALA A 69 -0.09 27.09 12.49
N ALA A 70 0.70 26.72 13.49
CA ALA A 70 0.64 27.32 14.81
C ALA A 70 2.03 27.40 15.44
N GLY A 71 2.28 28.46 16.21
CA GLY A 71 3.52 28.61 16.97
C GLY A 71 4.79 28.72 16.13
N LEU A 72 4.68 29.10 14.85
CA LEU A 72 5.83 29.22 13.96
C LEU A 72 6.76 30.33 14.45
N LYS A 73 8.06 30.03 14.54
CA LYS A 73 9.09 30.99 14.90
C LYS A 73 10.35 30.80 14.06
N GLY A 74 10.88 31.92 13.58
CA GLY A 74 12.04 31.91 12.72
C GLY A 74 12.46 33.30 12.26
N ASN A 75 13.39 33.30 11.31
CA ASN A 75 13.99 34.50 10.76
C ASN A 75 14.12 34.40 9.24
N VAL A 76 13.95 35.55 8.59
CA VAL A 76 14.17 35.74 7.16
C VAL A 76 15.13 36.90 7.00
N ARG A 77 16.24 36.68 6.32
CA ARG A 77 17.19 37.73 5.96
C ARG A 77 17.40 37.74 4.46
N GLY A 78 17.75 38.88 3.91
CA GLY A 78 18.07 38.96 2.50
C GLY A 78 18.71 40.27 2.11
N SER A 79 19.12 40.32 0.85
CA SER A 79 19.72 41.49 0.25
C SER A 79 19.26 41.63 -1.19
N ILE A 80 19.12 42.88 -1.64
CA ILE A 80 18.84 43.21 -3.02
C ILE A 80 19.84 44.25 -3.52
N LYS A 81 20.43 44.00 -4.67
CA LYS A 81 21.24 44.95 -5.42
C LYS A 81 20.45 45.31 -6.67
N TRP A 82 19.93 46.52 -6.71
CA TRP A 82 19.11 47.03 -7.80
C TRP A 82 19.95 47.97 -8.67
N ASP A 83 20.64 47.40 -9.66
CA ASP A 83 21.39 48.13 -10.69
C ASP A 83 20.86 47.76 -12.10
N SER A 84 21.67 47.84 -13.15
CA SER A 84 21.30 47.41 -14.51
C SER A 84 20.90 45.93 -14.63
N ARG A 85 21.28 45.07 -13.67
CA ARG A 85 20.92 43.66 -13.55
C ARG A 85 20.55 43.39 -12.09
N PRO A 86 19.29 43.63 -11.69
CA PRO A 86 18.90 43.46 -10.30
C PRO A 86 19.16 42.03 -9.81
N GLN A 87 19.83 41.92 -8.66
CA GLN A 87 20.17 40.65 -8.02
C GLN A 87 19.58 40.62 -6.61
N ALA A 88 19.05 39.47 -6.20
CA ALA A 88 18.51 39.28 -4.87
C ALA A 88 19.01 37.97 -4.26
N SER A 89 19.17 37.96 -2.94
CA SER A 89 19.38 36.75 -2.17
C SER A 89 18.50 36.76 -0.93
N PHE A 90 18.11 35.58 -0.48
CA PHE A 90 17.35 35.40 0.74
C PHE A 90 17.79 34.14 1.48
N PHE A 91 17.57 34.14 2.79
CA PHE A 91 17.74 33.01 3.68
C PHE A 91 16.60 33.04 4.69
N LEU A 92 15.85 31.96 4.78
CA LEU A 92 14.78 31.71 5.72
C LEU A 92 15.16 30.51 6.58
N GLN A 93 14.94 30.61 7.89
CA GLN A 93 15.07 29.49 8.81
C GLN A 93 13.92 29.50 9.82
N SER A 94 13.36 28.33 10.08
CA SER A 94 12.32 28.09 11.08
C SER A 94 12.57 26.75 11.76
N GLY A 95 12.59 26.72 13.09
CA GLY A 95 12.87 25.50 13.86
C GLY A 95 11.85 25.24 14.97
N GLN A 96 10.73 25.96 14.97
CA GLN A 96 9.68 25.83 15.97
C GLN A 96 8.31 26.03 15.31
N GLY A 97 7.32 25.36 15.91
CA GLY A 97 5.93 25.40 15.49
C GLY A 97 5.48 24.12 14.81
N GLU A 98 4.19 24.11 14.50
CA GLU A 98 3.48 22.94 14.00
C GLU A 98 2.77 23.30 12.69
N VAL A 99 2.73 22.35 11.77
CA VAL A 99 2.03 22.51 10.48
C VAL A 99 1.14 21.29 10.26
N LEU A 100 -0.08 21.54 9.81
CA LEU A 100 -1.08 20.54 9.43
C LEU A 100 -1.51 20.79 7.98
N TRP A 101 -1.51 19.76 7.14
CA TRP A 101 -2.05 19.79 5.77
C TRP A 101 -2.92 18.56 5.51
N GLY A 102 -4.23 18.76 5.43
CA GLY A 102 -5.22 17.67 5.44
C GLY A 102 -5.14 16.89 6.75
N THR A 103 -4.78 15.61 6.68
CA THR A 103 -4.58 14.73 7.85
C THR A 103 -3.12 14.57 8.27
N ARG A 104 -2.21 15.30 7.63
CA ARG A 104 -0.76 15.17 7.81
C ARG A 104 -0.22 16.27 8.71
N TYR A 105 0.61 15.91 9.68
CA TYR A 105 1.14 16.81 10.71
C TYR A 105 2.68 16.78 10.73
N ALA A 106 3.33 17.93 10.91
CA ALA A 106 4.75 18.04 11.19
C ALA A 106 5.04 18.98 12.35
N ASN A 107 6.00 18.58 13.18
CA ASN A 107 6.60 19.42 14.22
C ASN A 107 7.96 19.93 13.75
N LEU A 108 8.11 21.26 13.63
CA LEU A 108 9.33 21.89 13.13
C LEU A 108 10.49 21.87 14.13
N GLU A 109 10.24 21.59 15.42
CA GLU A 109 11.31 21.33 16.39
C GLU A 109 12.09 20.06 16.06
N GLN A 110 11.42 19.12 15.40
CA GLN A 110 11.99 17.85 14.95
C GLN A 110 12.46 17.91 13.50
N ALA A 111 11.87 18.81 12.71
CA ALA A 111 12.09 18.95 11.28
C ALA A 111 12.31 20.43 10.91
N SER A 112 13.41 21.01 11.40
CA SER A 112 13.69 22.42 11.14
C SER A 112 13.82 22.71 9.65
N VAL A 113 13.18 23.77 9.18
CA VAL A 113 13.20 24.19 7.77
C VAL A 113 14.23 25.29 7.59
N SER A 114 15.09 25.15 6.59
CA SER A 114 15.91 26.25 6.08
C SER A 114 15.80 26.34 4.57
N VAL A 115 15.54 27.53 4.04
CA VAL A 115 15.51 27.77 2.60
C VAL A 115 16.41 28.95 2.30
N GLN A 116 17.31 28.80 1.34
CA GLN A 116 18.13 29.89 0.86
C GLN A 116 18.10 29.93 -0.64
N GLY A 117 18.20 31.12 -1.20
CA GLY A 117 18.26 31.26 -2.63
C GLY A 117 18.87 32.56 -3.09
N SER A 118 19.30 32.55 -4.34
CA SER A 118 19.79 33.73 -5.04
C SER A 118 19.29 33.73 -6.48
N GLY A 119 19.14 34.93 -7.03
CA GLY A 119 18.67 35.08 -8.39
C GLY A 119 18.90 36.46 -8.97
N GLU A 120 18.75 36.53 -10.29
CA GLU A 120 18.77 37.75 -11.07
C GLU A 120 17.36 38.01 -11.59
N MET A 121 16.96 39.27 -11.64
CA MET A 121 15.68 39.68 -12.19
C MET A 121 15.94 40.36 -13.54
N ASP A 122 15.34 39.82 -14.60
CA ASP A 122 15.28 40.46 -15.91
C ASP A 122 13.88 41.10 -16.06
N PRO A 123 13.79 42.44 -16.11
CA PRO A 123 12.51 43.14 -16.24
C PRO A 123 11.67 42.71 -17.46
N SER A 124 12.30 42.10 -18.48
CA SER A 124 11.66 41.62 -19.70
C SER A 124 11.44 40.11 -19.75
N ARG A 125 12.11 39.32 -18.89
CA ARG A 125 12.11 37.83 -18.94
C ARG A 125 11.74 37.14 -17.63
N GLY A 126 11.47 37.90 -16.56
CA GLY A 126 11.10 37.36 -15.25
C GLY A 126 12.28 37.17 -14.31
N ILE A 127 12.14 36.28 -13.32
CA ILE A 127 13.14 36.04 -12.28
C ILE A 127 13.88 34.75 -12.62
N ARG A 128 15.22 34.79 -12.73
CA ARG A 128 16.04 33.59 -12.80
C ARG A 128 16.64 33.33 -11.42
N PHE A 129 16.35 32.18 -10.83
CA PHE A 129 17.01 31.74 -9.60
C PHE A 129 18.20 30.86 -9.97
N THR A 130 19.40 31.34 -9.62
CA THR A 130 20.68 30.66 -9.90
C THR A 130 20.86 29.45 -8.99
N GLU A 131 20.42 29.58 -7.75
CA GLU A 131 20.52 28.54 -6.75
C GLU A 131 19.40 28.71 -5.73
N LEU A 132 18.63 27.64 -5.53
CA LEU A 132 17.66 27.48 -4.47
C LEU A 132 18.05 26.22 -3.69
N GLN A 133 18.38 26.37 -2.41
CA GLN A 133 18.64 25.25 -1.53
C GLN A 133 17.57 25.21 -0.43
N GLY A 134 16.97 24.05 -0.23
CA GLY A 134 16.05 23.77 0.85
C GLY A 134 16.57 22.65 1.73
N ARG A 135 16.37 22.76 3.03
CA ARG A 135 16.58 21.66 3.98
C ARG A 135 15.37 21.54 4.88
N ILE A 136 14.94 20.31 5.12
CA ILE A 136 13.95 19.99 6.15
C ILE A 136 14.59 18.92 7.02
N GLY A 137 14.85 19.29 8.28
CA GLY A 137 15.69 18.53 9.20
C GLY A 137 17.00 18.08 8.56
N ASP A 138 17.37 16.84 8.85
CA ASP A 138 18.48 16.12 8.21
C ASP A 138 18.00 15.12 7.15
N PHE A 139 16.73 15.20 6.73
CA PHE A 139 16.09 14.16 5.91
C PHE A 139 15.79 14.59 4.47
N ILE A 140 15.54 15.87 4.22
CA ILE A 140 15.36 16.39 2.85
C ILE A 140 16.40 17.46 2.58
N HIS A 141 17.18 17.26 1.52
CA HIS A 141 18.00 18.31 0.91
C HIS A 141 17.55 18.55 -0.51
N LEU A 142 17.05 19.75 -0.78
CA LEU A 142 16.65 20.21 -2.09
C LEU A 142 17.71 21.17 -2.63
N GLN A 143 18.06 21.01 -3.89
CA GLN A 143 18.83 21.96 -4.68
C GLN A 143 18.11 22.14 -6.01
N ALA A 144 17.89 23.38 -6.44
CA ALA A 144 17.22 23.67 -7.70
C ALA A 144 17.72 24.96 -8.33
N GLY A 145 17.65 25.02 -9.65
CA GLY A 145 17.90 26.20 -10.47
C GLY A 145 16.83 26.31 -11.56
N GLY A 146 16.52 27.54 -11.98
CA GLY A 146 15.44 27.75 -12.94
C GLY A 146 14.98 29.19 -13.09
N SER A 147 13.77 29.36 -13.60
CA SER A 147 13.18 30.68 -13.82
C SER A 147 11.68 30.73 -13.50
N LEU A 148 11.21 31.91 -13.14
CA LEU A 148 9.82 32.25 -12.95
C LEU A 148 9.46 33.38 -13.92
N LYS A 149 8.55 33.10 -14.84
CA LYS A 149 7.97 34.07 -15.76
C LYS A 149 6.57 34.40 -15.24
N VAL A 150 6.28 35.70 -15.11
CA VAL A 150 4.95 36.20 -14.75
C VAL A 150 4.55 37.22 -15.81
N SER A 151 3.42 36.98 -16.47
CA SER A 151 2.86 37.93 -17.42
C SER A 151 2.21 39.09 -16.64
N PRO A 152 2.56 40.37 -16.91
CA PRO A 152 1.94 41.50 -16.21
C PRO A 152 0.46 41.70 -16.58
N ASP A 153 0.10 41.35 -17.81
CA ASP A 153 -1.20 41.67 -18.42
C ASP A 153 -2.24 40.54 -18.31
N GLN A 154 -1.80 39.33 -17.97
CA GLN A 154 -2.65 38.15 -17.78
C GLN A 154 -2.21 37.41 -16.51
N PRO A 155 -3.11 36.75 -15.77
CA PRO A 155 -2.77 35.98 -14.56
C PRO A 155 -2.04 34.66 -14.90
N GLN A 156 -1.17 34.68 -15.91
CA GLN A 156 -0.39 33.55 -16.36
C GLN A 156 1.00 33.60 -15.73
N TRP A 157 1.41 32.45 -15.20
CA TRP A 157 2.73 32.25 -14.63
C TRP A 157 3.28 30.92 -15.09
N GLU A 158 4.60 30.87 -15.24
CA GLU A 158 5.33 29.64 -15.55
C GLU A 158 6.60 29.59 -14.71
N ILE A 159 6.76 28.50 -13.99
CA ILE A 159 7.97 28.13 -13.29
C ILE A 159 8.66 27.07 -14.13
N GLU A 160 9.88 27.36 -14.58
CA GLU A 160 10.74 26.43 -15.30
C GLU A 160 11.88 26.01 -14.37
N MET A 161 12.09 24.71 -14.23
CA MET A 161 13.13 24.07 -13.42
C MET A 161 14.16 23.50 -14.40
N ASP A 162 15.33 24.13 -14.46
CA ASP A 162 16.44 23.72 -15.34
C ASP A 162 17.05 22.41 -14.82
N GLU A 163 17.32 22.38 -13.51
CA GLU A 163 17.76 21.20 -12.77
C GLU A 163 17.18 21.29 -11.36
N SER A 164 16.69 20.18 -10.85
CA SER A 164 16.42 20.04 -9.43
C SER A 164 16.85 18.67 -8.94
N ARG A 165 17.31 18.64 -7.70
CA ARG A 165 17.77 17.44 -7.01
C ARG A 165 17.21 17.45 -5.60
N VAL A 166 16.61 16.33 -5.23
CA VAL A 166 16.13 16.06 -3.88
C VAL A 166 16.86 14.83 -3.37
N GLN A 167 17.67 15.01 -2.33
CA GLN A 167 18.26 13.92 -1.58
C GLN A 167 17.35 13.62 -0.39
N LEU A 168 16.91 12.37 -0.30
CA LEU A 168 16.15 11.82 0.83
C LEU A 168 17.09 10.96 1.68
N GLU A 169 17.27 11.33 2.94
CA GLU A 169 17.92 10.51 3.95
C GLU A 169 16.87 9.72 4.75
N PRO A 170 17.25 8.63 5.44
CA PRO A 170 16.33 7.86 6.27
C PRO A 170 15.50 8.73 7.21
N LEU A 171 14.18 8.66 7.06
CA LEU A 171 13.25 9.38 7.91
C LEU A 171 13.38 8.89 9.35
N SER A 172 13.66 9.81 10.27
CA SER A 172 13.49 9.54 11.69
C SER A 172 11.99 9.47 12.03
N ALA A 173 11.65 8.86 13.18
CA ALA A 173 10.28 8.80 13.69
C ALA A 173 9.60 10.19 13.86
N ALA A 174 10.38 11.26 13.73
CA ALA A 174 10.00 12.65 13.95
C ALA A 174 9.21 13.29 12.78
N VAL A 175 9.10 12.60 11.63
CA VAL A 175 8.47 13.13 10.40
C VAL A 175 7.31 12.26 9.90
N GLN A 176 6.69 11.50 10.82
CA GLN A 176 5.66 10.49 10.55
C GLN A 176 4.39 11.01 9.85
N GLY A 177 4.22 12.31 9.63
CA GLY A 177 3.12 12.87 8.82
C GLY A 177 3.38 12.92 7.31
N LEU A 178 4.63 12.77 6.84
CA LEU A 178 4.93 12.86 5.40
C LEU A 178 4.72 11.53 4.65
N LEU A 179 4.98 10.40 5.31
CA LEU A 179 4.78 9.03 4.82
C LEU A 179 3.88 8.24 5.77
N PRO A 180 3.24 7.14 5.33
CA PRO A 180 2.59 6.21 6.24
C PRO A 180 3.54 5.74 7.35
N SER A 181 3.01 5.57 8.55
CA SER A 181 3.79 5.17 9.73
C SER A 181 4.63 3.91 9.45
N GLY A 182 5.91 3.95 9.84
CA GLY A 182 6.85 2.84 9.69
C GLY A 182 7.53 2.74 8.32
N TRP A 183 7.10 3.51 7.30
CA TRP A 183 7.77 3.50 6.00
C TRP A 183 9.09 4.27 6.06
N GLN A 184 10.16 3.67 5.55
CA GLN A 184 11.44 4.33 5.41
C GLN A 184 11.77 4.46 3.92
N VAL A 185 12.04 5.68 3.48
CA VAL A 185 12.41 5.97 2.09
C VAL A 185 13.70 6.78 2.09
N GLN A 186 14.61 6.44 1.19
CA GLN A 186 15.83 7.18 0.94
C GLN A 186 16.22 7.09 -0.54
N GLY A 187 17.09 7.99 -0.98
CA GLY A 187 17.68 8.00 -2.31
C GLY A 187 17.64 9.38 -2.96
N ARG A 188 17.83 9.43 -4.27
CA ARG A 188 17.91 10.68 -5.04
C ARG A 188 16.76 10.77 -6.01
N MET A 189 16.15 11.94 -6.07
CA MET A 189 15.14 12.28 -7.06
C MET A 189 15.53 13.56 -7.79
N GLY A 190 15.07 13.69 -9.02
CA GLY A 190 15.30 14.86 -9.85
C GLY A 190 14.05 15.27 -10.62
N TRP A 191 13.95 16.55 -10.93
CA TRP A 191 12.85 17.11 -11.72
C TRP A 191 13.38 18.22 -12.66
N THR A 192 13.15 18.09 -13.97
CA THR A 192 13.49 19.10 -15.02
C THR A 192 12.36 19.45 -15.99
N GLY A 193 11.83 20.67 -15.95
CA GLY A 193 10.83 21.20 -16.87
C GLY A 193 9.87 22.17 -16.18
N SER A 194 8.57 22.24 -16.53
CA SER A 194 7.74 23.39 -16.10
C SER A 194 6.47 23.08 -15.31
N ILE A 195 6.09 24.06 -14.49
CA ILE A 195 4.78 24.17 -13.85
C ILE A 195 4.19 25.50 -14.31
N SER A 196 3.02 25.47 -14.95
CA SER A 196 2.39 26.69 -15.47
C SER A 196 0.92 26.77 -15.11
N SER A 197 0.39 27.98 -15.03
CA SER A 197 -1.05 28.21 -14.92
C SER A 197 -1.79 27.72 -16.18
N ALA A 198 -2.87 26.97 -16.02
CA ALA A 198 -3.84 26.70 -17.08
C ALA A 198 -5.28 26.96 -16.59
N GLU A 199 -6.24 27.02 -17.51
CA GLU A 199 -7.65 27.32 -17.19
C GLU A 199 -8.28 26.29 -16.24
N SER A 200 -7.91 25.02 -16.38
CA SER A 200 -8.41 23.90 -15.56
C SER A 200 -7.65 23.69 -14.24
N GLY A 201 -6.54 24.40 -14.04
CA GLY A 201 -5.63 24.24 -12.91
C GLY A 201 -4.16 24.29 -13.36
N PRO A 202 -3.20 24.33 -12.43
CA PRO A 202 -1.78 24.30 -12.79
C PRO A 202 -1.41 23.00 -13.52
N GLN A 203 -0.66 23.11 -14.62
CA GLN A 203 -0.15 21.98 -15.38
C GLN A 203 1.33 21.75 -15.06
N ILE A 204 1.72 20.50 -14.83
CA ILE A 204 3.08 20.04 -14.59
C ILE A 204 3.54 19.24 -15.80
N ARG A 205 4.66 19.63 -16.41
CA ARG A 205 5.23 18.96 -17.58
C ARG A 205 6.73 18.83 -17.54
N GLY A 206 7.22 17.59 -17.65
CA GLY A 206 8.59 17.25 -18.02
C GLY A 206 8.96 15.82 -17.61
N ARG A 207 10.14 15.60 -17.05
CA ARG A 207 10.72 14.33 -16.62
C ARG A 207 11.11 14.30 -15.14
N PHE A 208 10.43 13.48 -14.36
CA PHE A 208 10.78 13.15 -12.98
C PHE A 208 11.65 11.89 -12.98
N ASP A 209 12.80 11.92 -12.32
CA ASP A 209 13.70 10.76 -12.23
C ASP A 209 14.02 10.42 -10.78
N GLY A 210 14.40 9.17 -10.57
CA GLY A 210 14.81 8.68 -9.26
C GLY A 210 15.86 7.59 -9.39
N ASN A 211 16.90 7.68 -8.56
CA ASN A 211 18.07 6.82 -8.62
C ASN A 211 18.51 6.38 -7.22
N GLN A 212 19.00 5.14 -7.12
CA GLN A 212 19.45 4.53 -5.86
C GLN A 212 18.38 4.62 -4.76
N LEU A 213 17.12 4.45 -5.13
CA LEU A 213 16.02 4.55 -4.20
C LEU A 213 15.96 3.27 -3.36
N SER A 214 15.55 3.42 -2.11
CA SER A 214 15.11 2.28 -1.31
C SER A 214 13.89 2.61 -0.48
N LEU A 215 13.03 1.60 -0.32
CA LEU A 215 11.81 1.62 0.46
C LEU A 215 11.82 0.41 1.41
N GLU A 216 11.64 0.66 2.69
CA GLU A 216 11.41 -0.37 3.70
C GLU A 216 10.04 -0.20 4.34
N VAL A 217 9.29 -1.29 4.41
CA VAL A 217 7.98 -1.37 5.06
C VAL A 217 8.02 -2.55 6.05
N PRO A 218 8.50 -2.32 7.28
CA PRO A 218 8.74 -3.38 8.26
C PRO A 218 7.49 -4.20 8.60
N GLU A 219 6.33 -3.56 8.72
CA GLU A 219 5.05 -4.23 9.01
C GLU A 219 4.63 -5.24 7.93
N ALA A 220 5.03 -5.00 6.68
CA ALA A 220 4.78 -5.90 5.57
C ALA A 220 5.95 -6.89 5.33
N GLY A 221 7.05 -6.76 6.08
CA GLY A 221 8.31 -7.45 5.80
C GLY A 221 8.81 -7.20 4.38
N MET A 222 8.54 -6.00 3.84
CA MET A 222 8.86 -5.62 2.46
C MET A 222 10.05 -4.67 2.44
N GLU A 223 10.98 -4.94 1.54
CA GLU A 223 12.18 -4.15 1.31
C GLU A 223 12.42 -4.09 -0.20
N LEU A 224 12.54 -2.88 -0.75
CA LEU A 224 12.89 -2.63 -2.14
C LEU A 224 14.15 -1.75 -2.16
N LYS A 225 15.25 -2.26 -2.71
CA LYS A 225 16.56 -1.57 -2.72
C LYS A 225 17.05 -1.32 -4.13
N ASN A 226 17.82 -0.26 -4.31
CA ASN A 226 18.51 0.06 -5.56
C ASN A 226 17.58 0.17 -6.78
N TRP A 227 16.33 0.59 -6.58
CA TRP A 227 15.41 0.81 -7.69
C TRP A 227 15.60 2.21 -8.28
N SER A 228 15.27 2.35 -9.56
CA SER A 228 15.35 3.63 -10.27
C SER A 228 14.20 3.74 -11.24
N PHE A 229 13.80 4.97 -11.54
CA PHE A 229 12.81 5.24 -12.56
C PHE A 229 13.14 6.51 -13.31
N ASP A 230 12.60 6.59 -14.50
CA ASP A 230 12.55 7.76 -15.33
C ASP A 230 11.11 7.92 -15.79
N LEU A 231 10.46 9.00 -15.39
CA LEU A 231 9.03 9.20 -15.56
C LEU A 231 8.75 10.53 -16.27
N PRO A 232 8.37 10.50 -17.55
CA PRO A 232 7.70 11.60 -18.20
C PRO A 232 6.37 11.92 -17.51
N VAL A 233 6.17 13.19 -17.20
CA VAL A 233 5.01 13.75 -16.50
C VAL A 233 4.33 14.77 -17.40
N ASP A 234 3.04 14.57 -17.66
CA ASP A 234 2.08 15.56 -18.13
C ASP A 234 0.83 15.44 -17.27
N TYR A 235 0.73 16.29 -16.25
CA TYR A 235 -0.24 16.18 -15.17
C TYR A 235 -0.94 17.52 -14.90
N CYS A 236 -2.27 17.51 -14.72
CA CYS A 236 -3.05 18.70 -14.38
C CYS A 236 -3.54 18.65 -12.93
N LEU A 237 -3.19 19.67 -12.15
CA LEU A 237 -3.65 19.92 -10.79
C LEU A 237 -5.04 20.60 -10.84
N GLY A 238 -6.08 19.87 -11.24
CA GLY A 238 -7.42 20.41 -11.49
C GLY A 238 -8.55 19.38 -11.33
N GLN A 239 -9.79 19.85 -11.12
CA GLN A 239 -10.98 18.99 -10.94
C GLN A 239 -11.65 18.57 -12.26
N VAL A 240 -11.47 19.33 -13.33
CA VAL A 240 -12.12 19.09 -14.63
C VAL A 240 -11.05 19.06 -15.70
N ILE A 241 -10.78 17.87 -16.25
CA ILE A 241 -9.95 17.73 -17.46
C ILE A 241 -10.83 18.24 -18.62
N SER A 242 -10.58 19.46 -19.10
CA SER A 242 -11.21 19.95 -20.32
C SER A 242 -10.67 19.16 -21.52
N THR A 243 -11.41 19.09 -22.62
CA THR A 243 -10.90 18.49 -23.87
C THR A 243 -9.67 19.23 -24.42
N ALA A 244 -9.45 20.48 -23.99
CA ALA A 244 -8.23 21.25 -24.26
C ALA A 244 -6.99 20.78 -23.46
N ASP A 245 -7.20 20.01 -22.38
CA ASP A 245 -6.17 19.48 -21.48
C ASP A 245 -5.98 17.97 -21.64
N LEU A 246 -6.49 17.40 -22.74
CA LEU A 246 -6.22 16.00 -23.09
C LEU A 246 -4.70 15.78 -23.18
N PRO A 247 -4.20 14.62 -22.72
CA PRO A 247 -2.78 14.30 -22.79
C PRO A 247 -2.28 14.52 -24.21
N ARG A 248 -1.13 15.18 -24.36
CA ARG A 248 -0.54 15.26 -25.69
C ARG A 248 -0.28 13.84 -26.18
N ALA A 249 -0.70 13.54 -27.41
CA ALA A 249 -0.58 12.21 -28.01
C ALA A 249 0.88 11.69 -28.09
N ASP A 250 1.86 12.55 -27.83
CA ASP A 250 3.30 12.33 -27.93
C ASP A 250 4.03 12.26 -26.57
N THR A 251 3.33 12.25 -25.42
CA THR A 251 4.02 12.08 -24.12
C THR A 251 4.80 10.76 -24.14
N PRO A 252 6.15 10.81 -24.04
CA PRO A 252 6.98 9.64 -24.23
C PRO A 252 6.79 8.66 -23.08
N TRP A 253 7.17 7.41 -23.33
CA TRP A 253 7.34 6.42 -22.28
C TRP A 253 8.68 6.66 -21.58
N GLY A 254 8.64 6.52 -20.26
CA GLY A 254 9.81 6.39 -19.42
C GLY A 254 10.07 4.94 -19.07
N GLU A 255 10.96 4.70 -18.13
CA GLU A 255 11.40 3.35 -17.76
C GLU A 255 11.42 3.20 -16.23
N LEU A 256 10.82 2.12 -15.74
CA LEU A 256 10.97 1.65 -14.36
C LEU A 256 11.96 0.49 -14.36
N ARG A 257 13.03 0.65 -13.58
CA ARG A 257 14.00 -0.42 -13.30
C ARG A 257 13.82 -0.84 -11.84
N PRO A 258 13.06 -1.92 -11.60
CA PRO A 258 13.00 -2.49 -10.26
C PRO A 258 14.40 -2.88 -9.80
N GLY A 259 14.65 -2.65 -8.52
CA GLY A 259 15.87 -3.13 -7.88
C GLY A 259 15.61 -4.47 -7.18
N GLU A 260 16.30 -4.68 -6.07
CA GLU A 260 16.16 -5.89 -5.24
C GLU A 260 14.88 -5.80 -4.39
N LEU A 261 13.86 -6.60 -4.72
CA LEU A 261 12.64 -6.71 -3.91
C LEU A 261 12.71 -7.95 -3.01
N LYS A 262 12.46 -7.74 -1.72
CA LYS A 262 12.24 -8.79 -0.73
C LYS A 262 10.88 -8.61 -0.08
N ILE A 263 10.10 -9.69 0.00
CA ILE A 263 8.83 -9.73 0.75
C ILE A 263 8.86 -10.94 1.67
N ALA A 264 8.64 -10.73 2.97
CA ALA A 264 8.69 -11.76 4.00
C ALA A 264 9.96 -12.64 3.90
N ALA A 265 11.13 -11.97 3.78
CA ALA A 265 12.45 -12.58 3.62
C ALA A 265 12.64 -13.43 2.34
N ARG A 266 11.84 -13.20 1.30
CA ARG A 266 11.97 -13.87 0.00
C ARG A 266 12.28 -12.89 -1.10
N GLU A 267 13.28 -13.22 -1.90
CA GLU A 267 13.65 -12.47 -3.10
C GLU A 267 12.59 -12.67 -4.19
N ILE A 268 12.22 -11.55 -4.81
CA ILE A 268 11.31 -11.46 -5.94
C ILE A 268 12.02 -10.62 -7.01
N ASP A 269 12.24 -11.24 -8.15
CA ASP A 269 12.77 -10.59 -9.34
C ASP A 269 11.62 -9.93 -10.10
N LEU A 270 11.85 -8.69 -10.50
CA LEU A 270 10.90 -7.88 -11.27
C LEU A 270 11.59 -7.41 -12.55
N SER A 271 10.91 -7.53 -13.70
CA SER A 271 11.46 -7.05 -14.97
C SER A 271 11.44 -5.52 -15.06
N THR A 272 12.33 -4.95 -15.87
CA THR A 272 12.17 -3.57 -16.35
C THR A 272 10.85 -3.44 -17.13
N THR A 273 10.20 -2.29 -17.02
CA THR A 273 8.95 -2.01 -17.75
C THR A 273 8.86 -0.52 -18.08
N ASP A 274 8.07 -0.16 -19.09
CA ASP A 274 7.88 1.24 -19.44
C ASP A 274 6.75 1.85 -18.61
N ILE A 275 6.95 3.09 -18.17
CA ILE A 275 6.00 3.83 -17.34
C ILE A 275 5.67 5.18 -17.96
N ARG A 276 4.47 5.69 -17.72
CA ARG A 276 4.07 7.02 -18.18
C ARG A 276 3.05 7.65 -17.26
N LEU A 277 3.17 8.95 -17.01
CA LEU A 277 2.15 9.74 -16.34
C LEU A 277 1.65 10.83 -17.29
N ALA A 278 0.49 10.61 -17.91
CA ALA A 278 -0.09 11.53 -18.88
C ALA A 278 -1.60 11.65 -18.67
N GLY A 279 -2.14 12.87 -18.71
CA GLY A 279 -3.60 13.08 -18.60
C GLY A 279 -4.17 12.56 -17.28
N ASN A 280 -3.40 12.70 -16.20
CA ASN A 280 -3.72 12.21 -14.85
C ASN A 280 -3.89 10.67 -14.78
N SER A 281 -3.33 9.95 -15.75
CA SER A 281 -3.29 8.49 -15.82
C SER A 281 -1.84 8.02 -15.73
N PHE A 282 -1.55 7.19 -14.73
CA PHE A 282 -0.30 6.45 -14.65
C PHE A 282 -0.47 5.10 -15.33
N GLU A 283 0.42 4.78 -16.26
CA GLU A 283 0.34 3.61 -17.12
C GLU A 283 1.62 2.80 -17.04
N ILE A 284 1.48 1.47 -17.11
CA ILE A 284 2.58 0.52 -17.27
C ILE A 284 2.37 -0.29 -18.55
N GLN A 285 3.39 -0.38 -19.40
CA GLN A 285 3.40 -1.20 -20.61
C GLN A 285 4.83 -1.69 -20.95
N PRO A 286 5.06 -2.87 -21.56
CA PRO A 286 4.10 -3.94 -21.87
C PRO A 286 3.55 -4.59 -20.60
N SER A 287 4.37 -5.36 -19.90
CA SER A 287 4.01 -6.01 -18.67
C SER A 287 5.22 -6.07 -17.74
N LEU A 288 4.93 -6.16 -16.45
CA LEU A 288 5.92 -6.35 -15.41
C LEU A 288 5.94 -7.84 -15.05
N GLU A 289 7.01 -8.52 -15.44
CA GLU A 289 7.22 -9.92 -15.06
C GLU A 289 7.65 -9.99 -13.59
N ILE A 290 7.08 -10.95 -12.87
CA ILE A 290 7.32 -11.20 -11.45
C ILE A 290 7.77 -12.64 -11.33
N GLU A 291 9.04 -12.87 -10.99
CA GLU A 291 9.59 -14.19 -10.75
C GLU A 291 10.10 -14.30 -9.32
N GLY A 292 9.87 -15.45 -8.69
CA GLY A 292 10.34 -15.70 -7.35
C GLY A 292 10.31 -17.19 -7.07
N LYS A 293 10.74 -17.59 -5.86
CA LYS A 293 10.80 -19.01 -5.50
C LYS A 293 9.40 -19.65 -5.53
N GLY A 294 9.12 -20.36 -6.63
CA GLY A 294 7.84 -21.05 -6.85
C GLY A 294 6.70 -20.16 -7.33
N VAL A 295 6.98 -18.94 -7.78
CA VAL A 295 5.98 -18.04 -8.38
C VAL A 295 6.53 -17.50 -9.69
N ARG A 296 5.72 -17.54 -10.74
CA ARG A 296 5.89 -16.76 -11.96
C ARG A 296 4.56 -16.13 -12.31
N ALA A 297 4.55 -14.81 -12.33
CA ALA A 297 3.39 -14.01 -12.67
C ALA A 297 3.80 -12.86 -13.59
N GLU A 298 2.80 -12.24 -14.19
CA GLU A 298 2.94 -11.09 -15.06
C GLU A 298 1.82 -10.12 -14.68
N LEU A 299 2.18 -8.91 -14.30
CA LEU A 299 1.25 -7.81 -14.22
C LEU A 299 1.17 -7.21 -15.63
N GLY A 300 0.06 -7.46 -16.32
CA GLY A 300 -0.19 -6.94 -17.66
C GLY A 300 -0.34 -5.43 -17.66
N ARG A 301 -0.86 -4.88 -18.77
CA ARG A 301 -1.15 -3.43 -18.86
C ARG A 301 -1.98 -3.00 -17.65
N MET A 302 -1.45 -1.99 -16.95
CA MET A 302 -2.08 -1.39 -15.80
C MET A 302 -2.32 0.09 -16.08
N GLN A 303 -3.48 0.59 -15.68
CA GLN A 303 -3.83 1.99 -15.71
C GLN A 303 -4.32 2.43 -14.33
N VAL A 304 -3.78 3.54 -13.84
CA VAL A 304 -4.17 4.16 -12.57
C VAL A 304 -4.59 5.59 -12.85
N GLN A 305 -5.87 5.88 -12.69
CA GLN A 305 -6.40 7.24 -12.70
C GLN A 305 -6.07 7.88 -11.36
N LEU A 306 -5.31 8.97 -11.40
CA LEU A 306 -4.78 9.68 -10.24
C LEU A 306 -5.30 11.12 -10.23
N PRO A 307 -6.61 11.35 -10.01
CA PRO A 307 -7.13 12.71 -9.88
C PRO A 307 -6.52 13.40 -8.66
N TRP A 308 -6.30 14.71 -8.76
CA TRP A 308 -5.74 15.51 -7.67
C TRP A 308 -6.58 15.44 -6.37
N THR A 309 -7.88 15.19 -6.50
CA THR A 309 -8.81 15.02 -5.35
C THR A 309 -8.48 13.82 -4.48
N GLY A 310 -7.71 12.84 -4.99
CA GLY A 310 -7.29 11.64 -4.26
C GLY A 310 -8.18 10.42 -4.46
N ASP A 311 -9.33 10.54 -5.16
CA ASP A 311 -10.22 9.43 -5.51
C ASP A 311 -9.66 8.61 -6.67
N TRP A 312 -8.57 7.89 -6.40
CA TRP A 312 -7.91 7.09 -7.42
C TRP A 312 -8.68 5.80 -7.74
N GLY A 313 -8.60 5.42 -9.01
CA GLY A 313 -9.11 4.15 -9.53
C GLY A 313 -8.03 3.49 -10.37
N ALA A 314 -7.85 2.19 -10.22
CA ALA A 314 -6.91 1.43 -11.01
C ALA A 314 -7.56 0.19 -11.62
N GLU A 315 -7.06 -0.20 -12.76
CA GLU A 315 -7.43 -1.45 -13.41
C GLU A 315 -6.23 -2.07 -14.13
N GLY A 316 -6.30 -3.38 -14.34
CA GLY A 316 -5.30 -4.10 -15.09
C GLY A 316 -5.53 -5.60 -15.10
N GLU A 317 -4.52 -6.32 -15.56
CA GLU A 317 -4.52 -7.77 -15.65
C GLU A 317 -3.39 -8.38 -14.82
N LEU A 318 -3.67 -9.48 -14.13
CA LEU A 318 -2.68 -10.34 -13.50
C LEU A 318 -2.75 -11.73 -14.14
N ILE A 319 -1.67 -12.14 -14.77
CA ILE A 319 -1.50 -13.49 -15.31
C ILE A 319 -0.59 -14.25 -14.35
N LEU A 320 -1.11 -15.31 -13.76
CA LEU A 320 -0.35 -16.24 -12.94
C LEU A 320 0.03 -17.44 -13.81
N SER A 321 1.29 -17.52 -14.20
CA SER A 321 1.79 -18.56 -15.11
C SER A 321 2.13 -19.86 -14.37
N ASP A 322 2.75 -19.75 -13.19
CA ASP A 322 3.06 -20.90 -12.32
C ASP A 322 3.08 -20.45 -10.86
N LEU A 323 2.35 -21.15 -10.01
CA LEU A 323 2.39 -20.99 -8.56
C LEU A 323 2.50 -22.37 -7.92
N ARG A 324 3.57 -22.57 -7.15
CA ARG A 324 3.88 -23.82 -6.46
C ARG A 324 3.78 -23.62 -4.95
N PRO A 325 2.62 -23.94 -4.33
CA PRO A 325 2.43 -23.75 -2.89
C PRO A 325 3.50 -24.43 -2.04
N SER A 326 4.02 -25.60 -2.45
CA SER A 326 5.09 -26.32 -1.72
C SER A 326 6.43 -25.59 -1.69
N ARG A 327 6.66 -24.60 -2.57
CA ARG A 327 7.85 -23.74 -2.52
C ARG A 327 7.63 -22.52 -1.64
N LEU A 328 6.37 -22.20 -1.34
CA LEU A 328 5.96 -21.06 -0.54
C LEU A 328 5.68 -21.41 0.93
N MET A 329 5.46 -22.68 1.25
CA MET A 329 5.26 -23.13 2.62
C MET A 329 6.44 -24.02 2.99
N PRO A 330 7.27 -23.66 3.99
CA PRO A 330 8.42 -24.46 4.40
C PRO A 330 8.01 -25.79 5.05
N PHE A 331 6.76 -25.88 5.52
CA PHE A 331 6.19 -27.05 6.16
C PHE A 331 5.09 -27.62 5.26
N GLY A 332 5.31 -28.81 4.71
CA GLY A 332 4.33 -29.53 3.90
C GLY A 332 4.96 -30.42 2.83
N PRO A 333 4.15 -31.23 2.12
CA PRO A 333 4.68 -32.16 1.13
C PRO A 333 5.37 -31.47 -0.04
N ASP A 334 6.43 -32.10 -0.56
CA ASP A 334 7.27 -31.59 -1.64
C ASP A 334 6.48 -31.17 -2.90
N ASN A 335 5.35 -31.84 -3.15
CA ASN A 335 4.46 -31.54 -4.25
C ASN A 335 3.00 -31.38 -3.78
N MET A 336 2.63 -30.14 -3.50
CA MET A 336 1.22 -29.78 -3.26
C MET A 336 0.44 -29.57 -4.56
N GLY A 337 1.11 -29.35 -5.69
CA GLY A 337 0.49 -29.07 -6.99
C GLY A 337 0.94 -27.74 -7.59
N ARG A 338 0.21 -27.29 -8.61
CA ARG A 338 0.52 -26.10 -9.42
C ARG A 338 -0.75 -25.34 -9.75
N LEU A 339 -0.72 -24.02 -9.57
CA LEU A 339 -1.83 -23.12 -9.90
C LEU A 339 -1.40 -22.16 -11.00
N ARG A 340 -2.37 -21.77 -11.83
CA ARG A 340 -2.23 -20.78 -12.89
C ARG A 340 -3.56 -20.05 -13.09
N GLY A 341 -3.56 -18.88 -13.69
CA GLY A 341 -4.80 -18.15 -13.87
C GLY A 341 -4.61 -16.82 -14.55
N ARG A 342 -5.74 -16.19 -14.85
CA ARG A 342 -5.81 -14.85 -15.39
C ARG A 342 -6.91 -14.12 -14.63
N LEU A 343 -6.56 -12.97 -14.07
CA LEU A 343 -7.43 -12.13 -13.27
C LEU A 343 -7.42 -10.72 -13.85
N GLN A 344 -8.58 -10.27 -14.30
CA GLN A 344 -8.84 -8.86 -14.54
C GLN A 344 -9.16 -8.23 -13.18
N TRP A 345 -8.52 -7.12 -12.83
CA TRP A 345 -8.67 -6.52 -11.52
C TRP A 345 -9.01 -5.04 -11.60
N THR A 346 -9.75 -4.58 -10.60
CA THR A 346 -10.05 -3.17 -10.37
C THR A 346 -9.74 -2.83 -8.92
N ALA A 347 -9.21 -1.65 -8.67
CA ALA A 347 -8.82 -1.20 -7.34
C ALA A 347 -9.20 0.26 -7.10
N SER A 348 -9.46 0.58 -5.84
CA SER A 348 -9.58 1.94 -5.32
C SER A 348 -9.00 1.98 -3.91
N ALA A 349 -9.02 3.15 -3.27
CA ALA A 349 -8.58 3.31 -1.89
C ALA A 349 -9.21 2.30 -0.89
N GLN A 350 -10.42 1.81 -1.18
CA GLN A 350 -11.21 0.99 -0.26
C GLN A 350 -11.23 -0.51 -0.58
N LYS A 351 -11.04 -0.89 -1.85
CA LYS A 351 -11.20 -2.29 -2.26
C LYS A 351 -10.42 -2.64 -3.52
N VAL A 352 -10.12 -3.93 -3.64
CA VAL A 352 -9.67 -4.60 -4.86
C VAL A 352 -10.67 -5.71 -5.17
N GLY A 353 -11.13 -5.78 -6.41
CA GLY A 353 -11.98 -6.86 -6.90
C GLY A 353 -11.40 -7.46 -8.17
N THR A 354 -11.62 -8.75 -8.37
CA THR A 354 -11.14 -9.46 -9.57
C THR A 354 -12.27 -10.16 -10.31
N GLN A 355 -12.08 -10.34 -11.61
CA GLN A 355 -12.86 -11.20 -12.49
C GLN A 355 -11.92 -12.21 -13.15
N GLY A 356 -12.40 -13.43 -13.36
CA GLY A 356 -11.58 -14.55 -13.82
C GLY A 356 -11.34 -15.56 -12.70
N ARG A 357 -10.36 -16.45 -12.91
CA ARG A 357 -10.09 -17.55 -11.98
C ARG A 357 -8.64 -17.97 -11.95
N ILE A 358 -8.20 -18.42 -10.79
CA ILE A 358 -6.99 -19.24 -10.62
C ILE A 358 -7.44 -20.69 -10.58
N HIS A 359 -6.73 -21.57 -11.29
CA HIS A 359 -7.05 -22.99 -11.38
C HIS A 359 -5.79 -23.84 -11.52
N GLY A 360 -5.93 -25.14 -11.33
CA GLY A 360 -4.83 -26.07 -11.51
C GLY A 360 -5.05 -27.31 -10.67
N ASN A 361 -3.98 -27.79 -10.03
CA ASN A 361 -4.05 -28.97 -9.19
C ASN A 361 -3.56 -28.67 -7.79
N LEU A 362 -4.27 -29.20 -6.78
CA LEU A 362 -3.88 -29.16 -5.39
C LEU A 362 -4.14 -30.53 -4.74
N PHE A 363 -3.12 -31.13 -4.11
CA PHE A 363 -3.17 -32.48 -3.54
C PHE A 363 -3.78 -33.53 -4.52
N GLY A 364 -3.43 -33.43 -5.80
CA GLY A 364 -3.95 -34.32 -6.86
C GLY A 364 -5.38 -34.02 -7.34
N GLY A 365 -6.14 -33.17 -6.65
CA GLY A 365 -7.47 -32.71 -7.10
C GLY A 365 -7.38 -31.50 -8.04
N GLU A 366 -8.44 -31.26 -8.80
CA GLU A 366 -8.58 -30.06 -9.63
C GLU A 366 -9.13 -28.91 -8.78
N VAL A 367 -8.42 -27.80 -8.71
CA VAL A 367 -8.82 -26.63 -7.91
C VAL A 367 -9.22 -25.46 -8.80
N SER A 368 -10.22 -24.71 -8.33
CA SER A 368 -10.65 -23.41 -8.82
C SER A 368 -10.72 -22.41 -7.68
N ILE A 369 -10.24 -21.20 -7.90
CA ILE A 369 -10.33 -20.07 -6.98
C ILE A 369 -10.89 -18.88 -7.75
N GLU A 370 -11.99 -18.34 -7.27
CA GLU A 370 -12.78 -17.28 -7.90
C GLU A 370 -13.14 -16.21 -6.86
N ASN A 371 -13.74 -15.10 -7.31
CA ASN A 371 -14.19 -14.00 -6.45
C ASN A 371 -13.11 -13.44 -5.50
N ILE A 372 -11.86 -13.40 -6.00
CA ILE A 372 -10.72 -12.93 -5.22
C ILE A 372 -10.83 -11.42 -5.03
N GLY A 373 -10.64 -10.94 -3.81
CA GLY A 373 -10.63 -9.50 -3.55
C GLY A 373 -10.05 -9.13 -2.20
N VAL A 374 -9.88 -7.84 -1.99
CA VAL A 374 -9.38 -7.26 -0.75
C VAL A 374 -10.26 -6.06 -0.39
N LYS A 375 -10.63 -5.93 0.87
CA LYS A 375 -11.24 -4.70 1.43
C LYS A 375 -10.27 -4.05 2.39
N ARG A 376 -10.36 -2.72 2.51
CA ARG A 376 -9.49 -1.88 3.37
C ARG A 376 -8.01 -2.08 3.03
N LEU A 377 -7.67 -1.95 1.75
CA LEU A 377 -6.36 -2.28 1.17
C LEU A 377 -5.20 -1.61 1.92
N LEU A 378 -5.36 -0.35 2.29
CA LEU A 378 -4.32 0.47 2.92
C LEU A 378 -4.36 0.44 4.45
N GLU A 379 -5.31 -0.27 5.06
CA GLU A 379 -5.44 -0.35 6.52
C GLU A 379 -4.76 -1.62 7.07
N PRO A 380 -4.29 -1.63 8.33
CA PRO A 380 -3.85 -2.86 8.98
C PRO A 380 -4.95 -3.94 9.06
N SER A 381 -6.23 -3.53 9.06
CA SER A 381 -7.42 -4.38 9.17
C SER A 381 -7.89 -5.02 7.84
N ARG A 382 -6.98 -5.18 6.87
CA ARG A 382 -7.23 -5.77 5.54
C ARG A 382 -8.06 -7.06 5.64
N LEU A 383 -9.10 -7.15 4.81
CA LEU A 383 -9.92 -8.36 4.67
C LEU A 383 -9.78 -8.92 3.25
N MET A 384 -9.06 -10.02 3.11
CA MET A 384 -8.96 -10.79 1.87
C MET A 384 -10.17 -11.71 1.73
N GLN A 385 -10.64 -11.95 0.51
CA GLN A 385 -11.77 -12.83 0.24
C GLN A 385 -11.56 -13.67 -1.02
N ALA A 386 -12.16 -14.86 -1.05
CA ALA A 386 -12.17 -15.76 -2.21
C ALA A 386 -13.29 -16.81 -2.07
N ASP A 387 -13.59 -17.50 -3.16
CA ASP A 387 -14.31 -18.78 -3.17
C ASP A 387 -13.39 -19.85 -3.75
N VAL A 388 -13.35 -21.03 -3.15
CA VAL A 388 -12.47 -22.14 -3.53
C VAL A 388 -13.30 -23.40 -3.77
N SER A 389 -13.09 -24.07 -4.90
CA SER A 389 -13.66 -25.40 -5.16
C SER A 389 -12.54 -26.36 -5.55
N ILE A 390 -12.55 -27.56 -4.98
CA ILE A 390 -11.59 -28.63 -5.28
C ILE A 390 -12.38 -29.89 -5.58
N GLN A 391 -12.15 -30.48 -6.76
CA GLN A 391 -12.77 -31.72 -7.19
C GLN A 391 -11.75 -32.85 -7.14
N GLY A 392 -12.10 -33.96 -6.48
CA GLY A 392 -11.26 -35.15 -6.43
C GLY A 392 -9.95 -34.99 -5.64
N LEU A 393 -9.92 -34.17 -4.59
CA LEU A 393 -8.75 -34.00 -3.72
C LEU A 393 -8.35 -35.33 -3.10
N ASN A 394 -7.07 -35.70 -3.19
CA ASN A 394 -6.56 -36.92 -2.57
C ASN A 394 -6.38 -36.69 -1.05
N LEU A 395 -7.14 -37.44 -0.24
CA LEU A 395 -7.13 -37.34 1.21
C LEU A 395 -5.83 -37.81 1.84
N GLU A 396 -5.09 -38.73 1.21
CA GLU A 396 -3.91 -39.34 1.83
C GLU A 396 -2.77 -38.33 2.04
N PRO A 397 -2.29 -37.61 1.01
CA PRO A 397 -1.26 -36.58 1.22
C PRO A 397 -1.77 -35.42 2.07
N LEU A 398 -3.06 -35.06 2.00
CA LEU A 398 -3.64 -34.00 2.82
C LEU A 398 -3.64 -34.38 4.31
N SER A 399 -4.23 -35.52 4.66
CA SER A 399 -4.36 -35.99 6.05
C SER A 399 -3.01 -36.17 6.73
N ARG A 400 -2.01 -36.69 5.99
CA ARG A 400 -0.62 -36.75 6.46
C ARG A 400 -0.01 -35.38 6.68
N SER A 401 -0.21 -34.45 5.74
CA SER A 401 0.33 -33.08 5.89
C SER A 401 -0.27 -32.30 7.05
N LEU A 402 -1.51 -32.65 7.45
CA LEU A 402 -2.20 -32.06 8.60
C LEU A 402 -1.83 -32.71 9.94
N GLY A 403 -1.08 -33.81 9.95
CA GLY A 403 -0.74 -34.54 11.19
C GLY A 403 -1.90 -35.34 11.81
N ILE A 404 -3.08 -35.35 11.18
CA ILE A 404 -4.30 -35.94 11.76
C ILE A 404 -4.38 -37.46 11.59
N GLY A 405 -3.40 -38.10 10.95
CA GLY A 405 -3.38 -39.53 10.61
C GLY A 405 -3.53 -39.78 9.11
N THR A 406 -3.77 -41.03 8.71
CA THR A 406 -3.97 -41.40 7.30
C THR A 406 -5.45 -41.60 6.98
N ILE A 407 -5.93 -40.94 5.92
CA ILE A 407 -7.25 -41.13 5.31
C ILE A 407 -7.05 -41.32 3.80
N THR A 408 -7.52 -42.43 3.21
CA THR A 408 -7.41 -42.68 1.76
C THR A 408 -8.73 -42.41 1.05
N GLY A 409 -8.68 -42.09 -0.25
CA GLY A 409 -9.83 -41.79 -1.10
C GLY A 409 -9.88 -40.33 -1.55
N LYS A 410 -10.86 -39.99 -2.39
CA LYS A 410 -11.06 -38.63 -2.91
C LYS A 410 -12.16 -37.85 -2.20
N LEU A 411 -11.97 -36.54 -2.10
CA LEU A 411 -12.87 -35.57 -1.48
C LEU A 411 -13.15 -34.41 -2.44
N ASN A 412 -14.42 -34.04 -2.61
CA ASN A 412 -14.79 -32.75 -3.17
C ASN A 412 -14.93 -31.74 -2.04
N VAL A 413 -14.37 -30.55 -2.20
CA VAL A 413 -14.37 -29.49 -1.19
C VAL A 413 -14.82 -28.18 -1.83
N ASP A 414 -15.82 -27.54 -1.26
CA ASP A 414 -16.28 -26.21 -1.65
C ASP A 414 -16.20 -25.28 -0.44
N VAL A 415 -15.40 -24.22 -0.53
CA VAL A 415 -15.27 -23.16 0.47
C VAL A 415 -15.82 -21.88 -0.13
N GLN A 416 -16.98 -21.46 0.34
CA GLN A 416 -17.63 -20.22 -0.08
C GLN A 416 -17.45 -19.12 0.96
N LYS A 417 -17.46 -17.87 0.51
CA LYS A 417 -17.36 -16.68 1.35
C LYS A 417 -16.15 -16.73 2.28
N LEU A 418 -15.01 -17.25 1.80
CA LEU A 418 -13.78 -17.21 2.58
C LEU A 418 -13.42 -15.74 2.84
N GLY A 419 -13.12 -15.43 4.09
CA GLY A 419 -12.61 -14.14 4.52
C GLY A 419 -11.41 -14.36 5.42
N ILE A 420 -10.30 -13.69 5.12
CA ILE A 420 -9.06 -13.77 5.90
C ILE A 420 -8.69 -12.37 6.36
N ALA A 421 -8.46 -12.20 7.66
CA ALA A 421 -7.93 -10.96 8.25
C ALA A 421 -6.80 -11.33 9.21
N TYR A 422 -5.75 -10.51 9.27
CA TYR A 422 -4.56 -10.77 10.10
C TYR A 422 -3.94 -12.17 9.89
N GLY A 423 -4.03 -12.70 8.67
CA GLY A 423 -3.52 -14.03 8.33
C GLY A 423 -4.39 -15.21 8.80
N GLN A 424 -5.54 -14.97 9.42
CA GLN A 424 -6.44 -16.02 9.93
C GLN A 424 -7.81 -15.99 9.24
N PRO A 425 -8.46 -17.15 9.02
CA PRO A 425 -9.85 -17.19 8.57
C PRO A 425 -10.78 -16.53 9.61
N VAL A 426 -11.62 -15.60 9.15
CA VAL A 426 -12.64 -14.94 9.99
C VAL A 426 -14.07 -15.28 9.58
N ARG A 427 -14.23 -15.81 8.36
CA ARG A 427 -15.50 -16.35 7.84
C ARG A 427 -15.26 -17.36 6.73
N PHE A 428 -16.12 -18.38 6.65
CA PHE A 428 -16.25 -19.26 5.49
C PHE A 428 -17.46 -20.18 5.66
N HIS A 429 -17.91 -20.75 4.55
CA HIS A 429 -18.83 -21.88 4.49
C HIS A 429 -18.12 -23.01 3.73
N LEU A 430 -17.64 -24.02 4.44
CA LEU A 430 -16.95 -25.16 3.87
C LEU A 430 -17.93 -26.34 3.79
N ARG A 431 -18.02 -26.99 2.65
CA ARG A 431 -18.67 -28.28 2.47
C ARG A 431 -17.69 -29.25 1.85
N ALA A 432 -17.59 -30.44 2.39
CA ALA A 432 -16.71 -31.46 1.85
C ALA A 432 -17.39 -32.84 1.86
N ALA A 433 -17.28 -33.56 0.75
CA ALA A 433 -17.91 -34.87 0.58
C ALA A 433 -17.03 -35.83 -0.21
N SER A 434 -16.98 -37.09 0.20
CA SER A 434 -16.22 -38.13 -0.50
C SER A 434 -16.82 -38.43 -1.87
N VAL A 435 -15.97 -38.65 -2.87
CA VAL A 435 -16.41 -39.00 -4.23
C VAL A 435 -16.81 -40.48 -4.30
N PRO A 436 -18.01 -40.83 -4.79
CA PRO A 436 -18.45 -42.22 -4.93
C PRO A 436 -17.78 -42.92 -6.14
N GLU A 437 -16.53 -43.36 -5.97
CA GLU A 437 -15.82 -44.23 -6.91
C GLU A 437 -15.80 -45.71 -6.46
N PRO A 438 -16.28 -46.68 -7.28
CA PRO A 438 -16.36 -48.10 -6.90
C PRO A 438 -15.02 -48.83 -6.72
N LYS A 439 -13.91 -48.27 -7.24
CA LYS A 439 -12.60 -48.96 -7.33
C LYS A 439 -11.52 -48.41 -6.39
N GLU A 440 -11.84 -47.40 -5.58
CA GLU A 440 -10.86 -46.73 -4.72
C GLU A 440 -10.93 -47.29 -3.28
N SER A 441 -9.79 -47.71 -2.74
CA SER A 441 -9.68 -48.20 -1.36
C SER A 441 -9.87 -47.02 -0.39
N ARG A 442 -11.03 -46.96 0.28
CA ARG A 442 -11.37 -45.96 1.29
C ARG A 442 -11.10 -46.48 2.69
N ARG A 443 -10.05 -45.97 3.33
CA ARG A 443 -9.61 -46.38 4.66
C ARG A 443 -9.30 -45.17 5.52
N ILE A 444 -9.59 -45.29 6.81
CA ILE A 444 -9.31 -44.26 7.81
C ILE A 444 -8.55 -44.89 8.99
N SER A 445 -7.42 -44.29 9.34
CA SER A 445 -6.62 -44.73 10.50
C SER A 445 -7.33 -44.44 11.83
N LEU A 446 -7.01 -45.21 12.87
CA LEU A 446 -7.55 -44.96 14.22
C LEU A 446 -7.22 -43.55 14.71
N GLN A 447 -6.01 -43.08 14.45
CA GLN A 447 -5.58 -41.70 14.72
C GLN A 447 -6.53 -40.70 14.07
N ALA A 448 -6.82 -40.86 12.77
CA ALA A 448 -7.75 -39.97 12.06
C ALA A 448 -9.18 -40.00 12.60
N VAL A 449 -9.67 -41.16 13.02
CA VAL A 449 -10.98 -41.25 13.70
C VAL A 449 -10.95 -40.48 15.03
N ASN A 450 -9.88 -40.62 15.82
CA ASN A 450 -9.72 -39.91 17.09
C ASN A 450 -9.63 -38.38 16.88
N SER A 451 -8.79 -37.93 15.93
CA SER A 451 -8.65 -36.53 15.53
C SER A 451 -10.00 -35.91 15.17
N LEU A 452 -10.79 -36.59 14.32
CA LEU A 452 -12.13 -36.13 13.94
C LEU A 452 -13.11 -36.10 15.13
N SER A 453 -13.00 -37.05 16.06
CA SER A 453 -13.81 -37.08 17.28
C SER A 453 -13.51 -35.89 18.19
N ILE A 454 -12.22 -35.58 18.40
CA ILE A 454 -11.76 -34.44 19.21
C ILE A 454 -12.24 -33.11 18.60
N ILE A 455 -12.12 -32.95 17.28
CA ILE A 455 -12.58 -31.75 16.57
C ILE A 455 -14.11 -31.63 16.66
N GLY A 456 -14.85 -32.72 16.42
CA GLY A 456 -16.32 -32.73 16.40
C GLY A 456 -16.99 -32.60 17.76
N THR A 457 -16.45 -33.24 18.79
CA THR A 457 -17.12 -33.37 20.10
C THR A 457 -16.37 -32.70 21.24
N GLY A 458 -15.10 -32.28 21.03
CA GLY A 458 -14.22 -31.76 22.07
C GLY A 458 -13.64 -32.84 23.00
N GLN A 459 -13.98 -34.10 22.78
CA GLN A 459 -13.51 -35.23 23.57
C GLN A 459 -12.91 -36.29 22.63
N GLY A 460 -11.74 -36.82 23.01
CA GLY A 460 -11.14 -37.97 22.37
C GLY A 460 -12.00 -39.21 22.53
N LEU A 461 -11.80 -40.21 21.68
CA LEU A 461 -12.42 -41.51 21.86
C LEU A 461 -11.86 -42.16 23.14
N SER A 462 -12.54 -41.98 24.27
CA SER A 462 -12.20 -42.61 25.55
C SER A 462 -13.16 -43.76 25.83
N GLY A 463 -12.88 -44.95 25.27
CA GLY A 463 -13.71 -46.13 25.47
C GLY A 463 -12.89 -47.43 25.53
N LEU A 464 -13.20 -48.28 26.52
CA LEU A 464 -12.62 -49.61 26.79
C LEU A 464 -12.62 -50.60 25.60
N GLY A 465 -13.23 -50.26 24.46
CA GLY A 465 -13.22 -51.06 23.24
C GLY A 465 -12.05 -50.79 22.29
N ILE A 466 -11.34 -49.66 22.41
CA ILE A 466 -10.27 -49.25 21.47
C ILE A 466 -9.00 -50.08 21.66
N GLN A 467 -8.65 -50.39 22.92
CA GLN A 467 -7.51 -51.24 23.27
C GLN A 467 -7.66 -52.68 22.75
N MET A 468 -8.89 -53.16 22.54
CA MET A 468 -9.14 -54.52 22.07
C MET A 468 -8.88 -54.71 20.57
N TYR A 469 -8.91 -53.62 19.78
CA TYR A 469 -8.75 -53.65 18.32
C TYR A 469 -7.49 -52.95 17.81
N ALA A 470 -6.79 -52.17 18.65
CA ALA A 470 -5.56 -51.47 18.31
C ALA A 470 -4.43 -52.39 17.82
N GLY A 471 -4.42 -53.67 18.23
CA GLY A 471 -3.45 -54.67 17.79
C GLY A 471 -3.77 -55.39 16.47
N PHE A 472 -4.96 -55.22 15.90
CA PHE A 472 -5.44 -56.04 14.77
C PHE A 472 -5.77 -55.27 13.48
N PHE A 473 -6.06 -53.96 13.54
CA PHE A 473 -6.35 -53.15 12.35
C PHE A 473 -5.86 -51.70 12.52
N GLU A 474 -4.80 -51.31 11.81
CA GLU A 474 -4.30 -49.93 11.78
C GLU A 474 -5.24 -48.96 11.02
N GLN A 475 -6.09 -49.49 10.14
CA GLN A 475 -6.99 -48.71 9.29
C GLN A 475 -8.34 -49.41 9.10
N PHE A 476 -9.44 -48.65 9.13
CA PHE A 476 -10.82 -49.13 8.97
C PHE A 476 -11.41 -48.71 7.62
N PRO A 477 -12.18 -49.58 6.93
CA PRO A 477 -12.86 -49.14 5.72
C PRO A 477 -14.04 -48.21 6.06
N TYR A 478 -14.28 -47.22 5.19
CA TYR A 478 -15.42 -46.32 5.30
C TYR A 478 -16.19 -46.24 3.97
N ASP A 479 -17.49 -45.99 4.05
CA ASP A 479 -18.34 -45.83 2.87
C ASP A 479 -18.29 -44.39 2.37
N ARG A 480 -18.64 -43.43 3.23
CA ARG A 480 -18.76 -42.01 2.88
C ARG A 480 -18.21 -41.10 3.97
N ILE A 481 -17.59 -40.00 3.56
CA ILE A 481 -17.24 -38.85 4.42
C ILE A 481 -18.06 -37.66 3.94
N GLY A 482 -18.66 -36.92 4.86
CA GLY A 482 -19.43 -35.73 4.53
C GLY A 482 -19.49 -34.77 5.69
N LEU A 483 -18.90 -33.59 5.53
CA LEU A 483 -18.88 -32.56 6.58
C LEU A 483 -19.17 -31.17 6.02
N SER A 484 -19.70 -30.32 6.90
CA SER A 484 -19.95 -28.90 6.66
C SER A 484 -19.42 -28.11 7.84
N CYS A 485 -18.59 -27.11 7.57
CA CYS A 485 -18.09 -26.19 8.59
C CYS A 485 -18.55 -24.78 8.25
N VAL A 486 -19.03 -24.03 9.25
CA VAL A 486 -19.35 -22.61 9.08
C VAL A 486 -18.58 -21.82 10.12
N LEU A 487 -17.92 -20.76 9.67
CA LEU A 487 -17.28 -19.77 10.51
C LEU A 487 -17.89 -18.40 10.23
N ALA A 488 -18.29 -17.70 11.29
CA ALA A 488 -18.71 -16.31 11.22
C ALA A 488 -18.25 -15.55 12.48
N ASN A 489 -17.24 -14.70 12.34
CA ASN A 489 -16.72 -13.83 13.42
C ASN A 489 -16.45 -14.62 14.72
N ASP A 490 -15.56 -15.62 14.63
CA ASP A 490 -15.14 -16.53 15.72
C ASP A 490 -16.17 -17.61 16.12
N VAL A 491 -17.43 -17.52 15.69
CA VAL A 491 -18.40 -18.61 15.92
C VAL A 491 -18.21 -19.71 14.87
N PHE A 492 -17.74 -20.87 15.32
CA PHE A 492 -17.51 -22.05 14.49
C PHE A 492 -18.52 -23.16 14.76
N SER A 493 -19.09 -23.73 13.70
CA SER A 493 -19.94 -24.93 13.75
C SER A 493 -19.44 -26.00 12.79
N LEU A 494 -19.54 -27.27 13.21
CA LEU A 494 -19.20 -28.44 12.41
C LEU A 494 -20.39 -29.40 12.40
N ASN A 495 -20.81 -29.78 11.19
CA ASN A 495 -21.94 -30.67 10.93
C ASN A 495 -21.56 -31.81 9.99
N GLY A 496 -22.22 -32.95 10.15
CA GLY A 496 -22.20 -34.04 9.18
C GLY A 496 -23.18 -33.77 8.03
N LEU A 497 -22.78 -34.10 6.80
CA LEU A 497 -23.66 -34.02 5.63
C LEU A 497 -24.53 -35.27 5.44
N ILE A 498 -24.22 -36.36 6.16
CA ILE A 498 -24.90 -37.64 6.03
C ILE A 498 -25.92 -37.77 7.17
N ARG A 499 -27.20 -37.95 6.84
CA ARG A 499 -28.27 -38.14 7.82
C ARG A 499 -29.04 -39.42 7.52
N GLU A 500 -29.04 -40.36 8.47
CA GLU A 500 -29.77 -41.62 8.35
C GLU A 500 -30.43 -41.97 9.69
N GLN A 501 -31.73 -42.26 9.67
CA GLN A 501 -32.51 -42.64 10.85
C GLN A 501 -32.40 -41.64 12.02
N GLY A 502 -32.32 -40.34 11.73
CA GLY A 502 -32.22 -39.28 12.74
C GLY A 502 -30.80 -39.07 13.32
N VAL A 503 -29.81 -39.82 12.85
CA VAL A 503 -28.40 -39.68 13.27
C VAL A 503 -27.59 -38.93 12.21
N GLU A 504 -26.81 -37.94 12.64
CA GLU A 504 -25.91 -37.16 11.79
C GLU A 504 -24.48 -37.75 11.81
N TYR A 505 -23.96 -38.10 10.64
CA TYR A 505 -22.65 -38.74 10.48
C TYR A 505 -21.68 -37.82 9.74
N ILE A 506 -20.45 -37.74 10.25
CA ILE A 506 -19.29 -37.14 9.57
C ILE A 506 -18.58 -38.21 8.73
N VAL A 507 -18.42 -39.41 9.30
CA VAL A 507 -17.87 -40.60 8.63
C VAL A 507 -18.86 -41.75 8.78
N LYS A 508 -19.28 -42.33 7.66
CA LYS A 508 -20.12 -43.53 7.62
C LYS A 508 -19.25 -44.76 7.39
N ARG A 509 -19.38 -45.76 8.26
CA ARG A 509 -18.65 -47.04 8.14
C ARG A 509 -18.99 -47.78 6.85
N GLY A 510 -18.04 -48.54 6.33
CA GLY A 510 -18.27 -49.53 5.27
C GLY A 510 -18.90 -50.81 5.81
N TRP A 511 -18.66 -51.94 5.13
CA TRP A 511 -19.08 -53.27 5.61
C TRP A 511 -18.52 -53.59 7.00
N THR A 512 -17.27 -53.20 7.24
CA THR A 512 -16.59 -53.17 8.54
C THR A 512 -16.13 -51.74 8.81
N GLY A 513 -15.87 -51.36 10.08
CA GLY A 513 -15.35 -50.02 10.43
C GLY A 513 -16.16 -49.25 11.47
N ILE A 514 -15.79 -47.98 11.68
CA ILE A 514 -16.29 -47.11 12.77
C ILE A 514 -17.10 -45.95 12.18
N ASN A 515 -18.26 -45.66 12.78
CA ASN A 515 -19.02 -44.44 12.49
C ASN A 515 -18.49 -43.29 13.32
N VAL A 516 -18.32 -42.11 12.71
CA VAL A 516 -18.11 -40.86 13.44
C VAL A 516 -19.41 -40.08 13.40
N ILE A 517 -20.07 -40.01 14.56
CA ILE A 517 -21.38 -39.38 14.74
C ILE A 517 -21.16 -37.97 15.30
N ASN A 518 -21.89 -37.00 14.77
CA ASN A 518 -21.98 -35.70 15.41
C ASN A 518 -23.01 -35.76 16.54
N THR A 519 -22.55 -35.91 17.78
CA THR A 519 -23.44 -36.02 18.95
C THR A 519 -24.03 -34.67 19.38
N ASN A 520 -23.50 -33.55 18.88
CA ASN A 520 -24.00 -32.22 19.18
C ASN A 520 -24.06 -31.35 17.89
N PRO A 521 -25.08 -31.55 17.02
CA PRO A 521 -25.18 -30.85 15.74
C PRO A 521 -25.45 -29.34 15.86
N ASN A 522 -25.85 -28.85 17.03
CA ASN A 522 -26.03 -27.42 17.28
C ASN A 522 -24.84 -26.81 18.04
N ASN A 523 -23.74 -27.54 18.18
CA ASN A 523 -22.58 -27.05 18.90
C ASN A 523 -21.94 -25.86 18.17
N MET A 524 -21.76 -24.77 18.90
CA MET A 524 -21.05 -23.58 18.47
C MET A 524 -19.91 -23.36 19.45
N ILE A 525 -18.68 -23.34 18.93
CA ILE A 525 -17.47 -23.10 19.73
C ILE A 525 -16.73 -21.88 19.18
N ALA A 526 -15.87 -21.28 20.00
CA ALA A 526 -14.93 -20.29 19.49
C ALA A 526 -13.99 -20.97 18.48
N PHE A 527 -13.57 -20.26 17.43
CA PHE A 527 -12.67 -20.82 16.43
C PHE A 527 -11.27 -21.04 17.02
N SER A 528 -10.86 -20.17 17.95
CA SER A 528 -9.67 -20.37 18.80
C SER A 528 -9.72 -21.71 19.54
N ASP A 529 -10.82 -22.03 20.22
CA ASP A 529 -10.98 -23.34 20.90
C ASP A 529 -10.85 -24.52 19.94
N MET A 530 -11.26 -24.37 18.67
CA MET A 530 -11.12 -25.41 17.64
C MET A 530 -9.65 -25.57 17.23
N LEU A 531 -8.92 -24.47 17.04
CA LEU A 531 -7.49 -24.51 16.74
C LEU A 531 -6.70 -25.16 17.89
N ASP A 532 -7.00 -24.81 19.14
CA ASP A 532 -6.39 -25.40 20.33
C ASP A 532 -6.65 -26.92 20.42
N ARG A 533 -7.79 -27.39 19.91
CA ARG A 533 -8.08 -28.83 19.81
C ARG A 533 -7.24 -29.50 18.73
N LEU A 534 -7.05 -28.84 17.58
CA LEU A 534 -6.25 -29.35 16.47
C LEU A 534 -4.76 -29.40 16.82
N GLU A 535 -4.24 -28.39 17.52
CA GLU A 535 -2.86 -28.37 18.01
C GLU A 535 -2.58 -29.51 18.99
N ARG A 536 -3.52 -29.81 19.90
CA ARG A 536 -3.40 -30.97 20.81
C ARG A 536 -3.32 -32.30 20.07
N VAL A 537 -4.11 -32.46 18.99
CA VAL A 537 -4.05 -33.65 18.15
C VAL A 537 -2.67 -33.82 17.50
N ASN A 538 -2.05 -32.72 17.07
CA ASN A 538 -0.70 -32.76 16.49
C ASN A 538 0.37 -33.03 17.54
N ALA A 539 0.26 -32.45 18.73
CA ALA A 539 1.20 -32.67 19.83
C ALA A 539 1.17 -34.10 20.40
N GLU A 540 0.04 -34.80 20.30
CA GLU A 540 -0.08 -36.23 20.68
C GLU A 540 0.46 -37.19 19.59
N ALA A 541 0.76 -36.68 18.38
CA ALA A 541 1.25 -37.46 17.26
C ALA A 541 2.78 -37.45 17.09
N GLU A 542 3.48 -36.56 17.80
CA GLU A 542 4.94 -36.55 18.01
C GLU A 542 5.31 -37.41 19.22
#